data_AF-A0A917HLW6-F1
#
_entry.id   AF-A0A917HLW6-F1
#
_cell.length_a   1.000
_cell.length_b   1.000
_cell.length_c   1.000
_cell.angle_alpha   90.00
_cell.angle_beta   90.00
_cell.angle_gamma   90.00
#
_symmetry.space_group_name_H-M   'P 1'
#
loop_
_entity.id
_entity.type
_entity.pdbx_description
1 polymer ?
#
loop_
_entity_poly.entity_id
_entity_poly.type
_entity_poly.pdbx_seq_one_letter_code
_entity_poly.pdbx_strand_id
1 'polypeptide(L)'
;MSTSKYIKLLVIIAAVAALDIYVLSPGLLGITIGGTALSTAIGVTLLLASALVIIYGSYALLFKQPVVLPVKEIATHEEYVESLAAYKRIKVLEEDVDVSLEQLDRIRKKKDTLLNVLDQRFDASELSYKKFASVTYEVEKLFYLNIRSMLSRLQLFDETEFKRVMTQKPATFSRELIQAKVDVYNDYLSYIKSSIGTNEEILLKLDKLLLEISRLDSFEPGDIENMPCIQEIDSLIKQTKFYKQ
;
A
#
# COMPACT_ATOMS: atom_id res chain seq x y z
N MET A 1 21.44 9.80 -3.11
CA MET A 1 21.39 9.14 -1.78
C MET A 1 20.62 10.06 -0.85
N SER A 2 19.57 9.59 -0.16
CA SER A 2 18.65 10.49 0.57
C SER A 2 18.99 10.62 2.06
N THR A 3 19.07 11.86 2.55
CA THR A 3 19.31 12.22 3.96
C THR A 3 18.34 11.52 4.93
N SER A 4 17.11 11.26 4.49
CA SER A 4 16.08 10.55 5.27
C SER A 4 16.50 9.13 5.70
N LYS A 5 17.27 8.40 4.87
CA LYS A 5 17.72 7.04 5.21
C LYS A 5 18.72 7.04 6.36
N TYR A 6 19.63 8.01 6.40
CA TYR A 6 20.60 8.16 7.47
C TYR A 6 19.95 8.58 8.79
N ILE A 7 18.93 9.44 8.74
CA ILE A 7 18.15 9.81 9.93
C ILE A 7 17.44 8.58 10.51
N LYS A 8 16.77 7.77 9.68
CA LYS A 8 16.12 6.52 10.13
C LYS A 8 17.12 5.54 10.75
N LEU A 9 18.31 5.41 10.15
CA LEU A 9 19.37 4.56 10.69
C LEU A 9 19.86 5.07 12.05
N LEU A 10 20.06 6.38 12.19
CA LEU A 10 20.49 7.00 13.44
C LEU A 10 19.44 6.77 14.54
N VAL A 11 18.15 6.88 14.21
CA VAL A 11 17.06 6.56 15.14
C VAL A 11 17.10 5.10 15.59
N ILE A 12 17.32 4.15 14.69
CA ILE A 12 17.44 2.72 15.04
C ILE A 12 18.62 2.49 15.98
N ILE A 13 19.80 3.03 15.64
CA ILE A 13 21.00 2.89 16.47
C ILE A 13 20.78 3.51 17.86
N ALA A 14 20.20 4.71 17.92
CA ALA A 14 19.91 5.39 19.18
C ALA A 14 18.90 4.61 20.04
N ALA A 15 17.87 4.03 19.43
CA ALA A 15 16.88 3.23 20.12
C ALA A 15 17.48 1.93 20.70
N VAL A 16 18.30 1.23 19.91
CA VAL A 16 19.01 0.02 20.36
C VAL A 16 19.97 0.36 21.50
N ALA A 17 20.76 1.42 21.36
CA ALA A 17 21.68 1.86 22.41
C ALA A 17 20.95 2.26 23.70
N ALA A 18 19.82 2.96 23.60
CA ALA A 18 19.01 3.32 24.76
C ALA A 18 18.44 2.08 25.46
N LEU A 19 18.01 1.06 24.69
CA LEU A 19 17.54 -0.21 25.24
C LEU A 19 18.65 -0.98 25.96
N ASP A 20 19.83 -1.09 25.33
CA ASP A 20 20.98 -1.78 25.94
C ASP A 20 21.40 -1.08 27.24
N ILE A 21 21.44 0.26 27.26
CA ILE A 21 21.71 1.04 28.48
C ILE A 21 20.63 0.80 29.53
N TYR A 22 19.35 0.81 29.15
CA TYR A 22 18.24 0.60 30.08
C TYR A 22 18.32 -0.76 30.77
N VAL A 23 18.69 -1.81 30.04
CA VAL A 23 18.73 -3.18 30.54
C VAL A 23 20.02 -3.49 31.30
N LEU A 24 21.17 -3.05 30.80
CA LEU A 24 22.49 -3.41 31.35
C LEU A 24 23.01 -2.43 32.40
N SER A 25 22.45 -1.22 32.49
CA SER A 25 22.89 -0.22 33.48
C SER A 25 22.52 -0.65 34.91
N PRO A 26 23.48 -0.66 35.85
CA PRO A 26 23.23 -0.96 37.26
C PRO A 26 22.22 -0.02 37.94
N GLY A 27 22.04 1.20 37.41
CA GLY A 27 21.09 2.18 37.94
C GLY A 27 19.64 2.00 37.46
N LEU A 28 19.38 1.02 36.60
CA LEU A 28 18.06 0.73 36.01
C LEU A 28 17.70 -0.73 36.25
N LEU A 29 17.66 -1.59 35.21
CA LEU A 29 17.38 -3.02 35.39
C LEU A 29 18.59 -3.81 35.91
N GLY A 30 19.82 -3.35 35.62
CA GLY A 30 21.04 -3.89 36.20
C GLY A 30 21.33 -5.36 35.85
N ILE A 31 20.96 -5.82 34.65
CA ILE A 31 21.32 -7.17 34.20
C ILE A 31 22.83 -7.25 34.01
N THR A 32 23.48 -8.17 34.73
CA THR A 32 24.95 -8.30 34.76
C THR A 32 25.38 -9.58 34.06
N ILE A 33 26.30 -9.42 33.10
CA ILE A 33 26.99 -10.53 32.46
C ILE A 33 28.06 -11.03 33.43
N GLY A 34 27.98 -12.31 33.83
CA GLY A 34 28.87 -12.89 34.86
C GLY A 34 28.26 -12.95 36.27
N GLY A 35 26.99 -12.56 36.44
CA GLY A 35 26.21 -12.76 37.66
C GLY A 35 25.63 -14.18 37.73
N THR A 36 24.29 -14.29 37.71
CA THR A 36 23.62 -15.60 37.61
C THR A 36 23.63 -16.12 36.17
N ALA A 37 23.47 -17.44 36.00
CA ALA A 37 23.36 -18.06 34.67
C ALA A 37 22.24 -17.42 33.83
N LEU A 38 21.09 -17.15 34.45
CA LEU A 38 19.95 -16.51 33.80
C LEU A 38 20.25 -15.05 33.41
N SER A 39 20.85 -14.26 34.31
CA SER A 39 21.21 -12.87 34.04
C SER A 39 22.23 -12.76 32.90
N THR A 40 23.21 -13.66 32.90
CA THR A 40 24.22 -13.77 31.85
C THR A 40 23.60 -14.15 30.51
N ALA A 41 22.70 -15.14 30.49
CA ALA A 41 22.00 -15.53 29.26
C ALA A 41 21.19 -14.37 28.68
N ILE A 42 20.41 -13.67 29.51
CA ILE A 42 19.59 -12.53 29.06
C ILE A 42 20.48 -11.40 28.52
N GLY A 43 21.56 -11.04 29.23
CA GLY A 43 22.47 -9.98 28.79
C GLY A 43 23.18 -10.29 27.47
N VAL A 44 23.66 -11.52 27.29
CA VAL A 44 24.32 -11.94 26.04
C VAL A 44 23.34 -12.04 24.88
N THR A 45 22.15 -12.60 25.11
CA THR A 45 21.10 -12.68 24.07
C THR A 45 20.63 -11.29 23.63
N LEU A 46 20.48 -10.35 24.56
CA LEU A 46 20.13 -8.97 24.24
C LEU A 46 21.17 -8.35 23.29
N LEU A 47 22.46 -8.43 23.64
CA LEU A 47 23.53 -7.85 22.80
C LEU A 47 23.60 -8.48 21.41
N LEU A 48 23.41 -9.81 21.31
CA LEU A 48 23.33 -10.50 20.02
C LEU A 48 22.12 -10.04 19.19
N ALA A 49 20.95 -9.92 19.82
CA ALA A 49 19.75 -9.43 19.16
C ALA A 49 19.92 -7.97 18.70
N SER A 50 20.48 -7.10 19.55
CA SER A 50 20.81 -5.71 19.25
C SER A 50 21.76 -5.60 18.04
N ALA A 51 22.81 -6.43 17.99
CA ALA A 51 23.71 -6.49 16.84
C ALA A 51 22.99 -6.93 15.56
N LEU A 52 22.16 -7.97 15.63
CA LEU A 52 21.37 -8.44 14.47
C LEU A 52 20.40 -7.38 13.96
N VAL A 53 19.72 -6.65 14.86
CA VAL A 53 18.79 -5.56 14.50
C VAL A 53 19.55 -4.44 13.79
N ILE A 54 20.72 -4.03 14.28
CA ILE A 54 21.52 -2.99 13.61
C ILE A 54 22.00 -3.47 12.24
N ILE A 55 22.50 -4.70 12.14
CA ILE A 55 23.00 -5.27 10.86
C ILE A 55 21.86 -5.37 9.85
N TYR A 56 20.74 -5.99 10.21
CA TYR A 56 19.60 -6.17 9.33
C TYR A 56 18.95 -4.83 8.97
N GLY A 57 18.76 -3.93 9.94
CA GLY A 57 18.22 -2.59 9.72
C GLY A 57 19.09 -1.76 8.78
N SER A 58 20.42 -1.85 8.94
CA SER A 58 21.39 -1.21 8.02
C SER A 58 21.30 -1.79 6.62
N TYR A 59 21.27 -3.12 6.49
CA TYR A 59 21.09 -3.79 5.21
C TYR A 59 19.78 -3.38 4.51
N ALA A 60 18.66 -3.45 5.23
CA ALA A 60 17.33 -3.13 4.72
C ALA A 60 17.22 -1.66 4.28
N LEU A 61 17.79 -0.71 5.03
CA LEU A 61 17.70 0.72 4.71
C LEU A 61 18.69 1.17 3.63
N LEU A 62 19.92 0.68 3.68
CA LEU A 62 21.02 1.16 2.83
C LEU A 62 21.17 0.34 1.55
N PHE A 63 20.97 -0.97 1.60
CA PHE A 63 21.38 -1.90 0.54
C PHE A 63 20.23 -2.65 -0.14
N LYS A 64 19.08 -2.87 0.54
CA LYS A 64 17.90 -3.45 -0.11
C LYS A 64 17.40 -2.47 -1.17
N GLN A 65 17.70 -2.78 -2.43
CA GLN A 65 17.03 -2.12 -3.56
C GLN A 65 15.58 -2.59 -3.54
N PRO A 66 14.60 -1.69 -3.76
CA PRO A 66 13.22 -2.13 -3.90
C PRO A 66 13.17 -3.12 -5.06
N VAL A 67 12.93 -4.39 -4.74
CA VAL A 67 12.78 -5.42 -5.76
C VAL A 67 11.47 -5.13 -6.44
N VAL A 68 11.53 -4.72 -7.71
CA VAL A 68 10.33 -4.62 -8.53
C VAL A 68 9.91 -6.05 -8.84
N LEU A 69 8.99 -6.58 -8.05
CA LEU A 69 8.44 -7.91 -8.26
C LEU A 69 7.73 -7.93 -9.63
N PRO A 70 7.84 -9.03 -10.42
CA PRO A 70 6.96 -9.23 -11.56
C PRO A 70 5.51 -9.08 -11.09
N VAL A 71 4.70 -8.27 -11.78
CA VAL A 71 3.34 -7.93 -11.29
C VAL A 71 2.48 -9.18 -11.02
N LYS A 72 2.74 -10.29 -11.73
CA LYS A 72 2.05 -11.57 -11.54
C LYS A 72 2.28 -12.21 -10.15
N GLU A 73 3.37 -11.86 -9.47
CA GLU A 73 3.77 -12.45 -8.19
C GLU A 73 3.26 -11.66 -6.98
N ILE A 74 2.68 -10.46 -7.20
CA ILE A 74 2.18 -9.59 -6.13
C ILE A 74 0.83 -10.11 -5.63
N ALA A 75 0.78 -10.55 -4.38
CA ALA A 75 -0.40 -11.13 -3.75
C ALA A 75 -0.82 -10.39 -2.48
N THR A 76 0.11 -9.84 -1.72
CA THR A 76 -0.17 -9.25 -0.39
C THR A 76 -0.25 -7.72 -0.43
N HIS A 77 -0.94 -7.14 0.55
CA HIS A 77 -1.04 -5.68 0.71
C HIS A 77 0.35 -5.03 0.79
N GLU A 78 1.22 -5.60 1.61
CA GLU A 78 2.59 -5.14 1.82
C GLU A 78 3.42 -5.18 0.54
N GLU A 79 3.25 -6.21 -0.30
CA GLU A 79 3.91 -6.30 -1.62
C GLU A 79 3.40 -5.22 -2.60
N TYR A 80 2.10 -4.90 -2.58
CA TYR A 80 1.57 -3.78 -3.37
C TYR A 80 2.16 -2.44 -2.93
N VAL A 81 2.26 -2.22 -1.62
CA VAL A 81 2.88 -1.03 -1.02
C VAL A 81 4.36 -0.93 -1.40
N GLU A 82 5.13 -2.00 -1.24
CA GLU A 82 6.57 -2.01 -1.59
C GLU A 82 6.79 -1.78 -3.08
N SER A 83 5.97 -2.41 -3.93
CA SER A 83 6.05 -2.28 -5.39
C SER A 83 5.72 -0.86 -5.87
N LEU A 84 4.68 -0.21 -5.33
CA LEU A 84 4.36 1.18 -5.66
C LEU A 84 5.42 2.15 -5.14
N ALA A 85 5.89 1.95 -3.92
CA ALA A 85 6.90 2.81 -3.30
C ALA A 85 8.22 2.84 -4.08
N ALA A 86 8.52 1.80 -4.87
CA ALA A 86 9.67 1.78 -5.77
C ALA A 86 9.66 2.94 -6.79
N TYR A 87 8.48 3.37 -7.23
CA TYR A 87 8.29 4.42 -8.24
C TYR A 87 8.28 5.84 -7.67
N LYS A 88 8.26 6.00 -6.33
CA LYS A 88 8.26 7.32 -5.67
C LYS A 88 9.45 8.21 -6.05
N ARG A 89 10.56 7.61 -6.49
CA ARG A 89 11.78 8.36 -6.89
C ARG A 89 11.65 9.01 -8.27
N ILE A 90 10.67 8.60 -9.07
CA ILE A 90 10.41 9.18 -10.39
C ILE A 90 9.60 10.45 -10.18
N LYS A 91 10.25 11.61 -10.34
CA LYS A 91 9.67 12.91 -9.98
C LYS A 91 8.29 13.19 -10.59
N VAL A 92 8.07 12.78 -11.84
CA VAL A 92 6.78 13.00 -12.53
C VAL A 92 5.64 12.14 -11.98
N LEU A 93 5.96 11.06 -11.26
CA LEU A 93 5.01 10.12 -10.67
C LEU A 93 4.92 10.24 -9.14
N GLU A 94 5.74 11.07 -8.51
CA GLU A 94 5.88 11.12 -7.05
C GLU A 94 4.55 11.37 -6.34
N GLU A 95 3.81 12.39 -6.77
CA GLU A 95 2.50 12.74 -6.22
C GLU A 95 1.46 11.63 -6.45
N ASP A 96 1.39 11.11 -7.69
CA ASP A 96 0.47 10.04 -8.07
C ASP A 96 0.72 8.75 -7.24
N VAL A 97 1.99 8.42 -6.99
CA VAL A 97 2.39 7.29 -6.14
C VAL A 97 2.02 7.53 -4.69
N ASP A 98 2.24 8.74 -4.16
CA ASP A 98 1.90 9.07 -2.77
C ASP A 98 0.40 8.98 -2.51
N VAL A 99 -0.42 9.51 -3.42
CA VAL A 99 -1.89 9.36 -3.36
C VAL A 99 -2.28 7.88 -3.41
N SER A 100 -1.67 7.09 -4.30
CA SER A 100 -1.97 5.66 -4.42
C SER A 100 -1.63 4.87 -3.16
N LEU A 101 -0.52 5.20 -2.49
CA LEU A 101 -0.11 4.60 -1.22
C LEU A 101 -1.08 4.96 -0.09
N GLU A 102 -1.56 6.20 -0.04
CA GLU A 102 -2.60 6.62 0.91
C GLU A 102 -3.90 5.85 0.66
N GLN A 103 -4.32 5.70 -0.60
CA GLN A 103 -5.52 4.94 -0.95
C GLN A 103 -5.42 3.46 -0.53
N LEU A 104 -4.23 2.85 -0.60
CA LEU A 104 -3.97 1.49 -0.11
C LEU A 104 -4.19 1.37 1.41
N ASP A 105 -3.74 2.33 2.21
CA ASP A 105 -4.00 2.35 3.65
C ASP A 105 -5.50 2.56 3.95
N ARG A 106 -6.14 3.47 3.20
CA ARG A 106 -7.57 3.78 3.33
C ARG A 106 -8.47 2.57 3.02
N ILE A 107 -8.19 1.80 1.97
CA ILE A 107 -9.03 0.63 1.62
C ILE A 107 -9.03 -0.42 2.73
N ARG A 108 -7.87 -0.68 3.33
CA ARG A 108 -7.73 -1.62 4.45
C ARG A 108 -8.55 -1.16 5.66
N LYS A 109 -8.35 0.09 6.09
CA LYS A 109 -9.07 0.67 7.24
C LYS A 109 -10.59 0.68 7.02
N LYS A 110 -11.04 1.03 5.81
CA LYS A 110 -12.47 1.07 5.47
C LYS A 110 -13.10 -0.31 5.49
N LYS A 111 -12.43 -1.32 4.91
CA LYS A 111 -12.89 -2.72 4.99
C LYS A 111 -13.01 -3.18 6.44
N ASP A 112 -11.96 -2.99 7.24
CA ASP A 112 -11.95 -3.42 8.64
C ASP A 112 -13.08 -2.73 9.43
N THR A 113 -13.27 -1.43 9.21
CA THR A 113 -14.38 -0.67 9.83
C THR A 113 -15.74 -1.21 9.41
N LEU A 114 -15.94 -1.51 8.13
CA LEU A 114 -17.20 -2.02 7.61
C LEU A 114 -17.52 -3.41 8.19
N LEU A 115 -16.55 -4.33 8.21
CA LEU A 115 -16.72 -5.65 8.81
C LEU A 115 -17.04 -5.55 10.31
N ASN A 116 -16.34 -4.67 11.04
CA ASN A 116 -16.63 -4.44 12.46
C ASN A 116 -18.06 -3.91 12.69
N VAL A 117 -18.56 -3.02 11.83
CA VAL A 117 -19.94 -2.52 11.92
C VAL A 117 -20.95 -3.63 11.59
N LEU A 118 -20.64 -4.51 10.64
CA LEU A 118 -21.48 -5.67 10.34
C LEU A 118 -21.54 -6.63 11.53
N ASP A 119 -20.40 -6.95 12.15
CA ASP A 119 -20.31 -7.84 13.32
C ASP A 119 -21.09 -7.31 14.53
N GLN A 120 -21.23 -5.98 14.64
CA GLN A 120 -22.01 -5.34 15.71
C GLN A 120 -23.52 -5.33 15.45
N ARG A 121 -23.94 -5.48 14.19
CA ARG A 121 -25.34 -5.26 13.77
C ARG A 121 -26.07 -6.54 13.35
N PHE A 122 -25.35 -7.53 12.85
CA PHE A 122 -25.93 -8.75 12.30
C PHE A 122 -25.23 -9.97 12.87
N ASP A 123 -25.95 -11.08 13.02
CA ASP A 123 -25.31 -12.37 13.27
C ASP A 123 -24.59 -12.84 11.98
N ALA A 124 -23.36 -13.35 12.10
CA ALA A 124 -22.56 -13.78 10.96
C ALA A 124 -23.20 -14.92 10.13
N SER A 125 -24.15 -15.65 10.71
CA SER A 125 -24.93 -16.68 10.02
C SER A 125 -26.00 -16.10 9.09
N GLU A 126 -26.44 -14.85 9.32
CA GLU A 126 -27.46 -14.17 8.54
C GLU A 126 -27.05 -13.95 7.08
N LEU A 127 -28.03 -14.01 6.19
CA LEU A 127 -27.82 -13.76 4.77
C LEU A 127 -27.41 -12.31 4.50
N SER A 128 -28.00 -11.36 5.26
CA SER A 128 -27.69 -9.93 5.20
C SER A 128 -26.21 -9.65 5.49
N TYR A 129 -25.68 -10.22 6.58
CA TYR A 129 -24.26 -10.15 6.90
C TYR A 129 -23.39 -10.67 5.75
N LYS A 130 -23.66 -11.90 5.31
CA LYS A 130 -22.88 -12.56 4.25
C LYS A 130 -22.87 -11.75 2.95
N LYS A 131 -23.99 -11.13 2.61
CA LYS A 131 -24.12 -10.30 1.41
C LYS A 131 -23.26 -9.04 1.50
N PHE A 132 -23.37 -8.26 2.58
CA PHE A 132 -22.55 -7.05 2.75
C PHE A 132 -21.05 -7.37 2.85
N ALA A 133 -20.69 -8.43 3.57
CA ALA A 133 -19.32 -8.89 3.66
C ALA A 133 -18.78 -9.29 2.26
N SER A 134 -19.52 -10.09 1.50
CA SER A 134 -19.14 -10.50 0.15
C SER A 134 -18.91 -9.29 -0.78
N VAL A 135 -19.84 -8.33 -0.77
CA VAL A 135 -19.71 -7.10 -1.57
C VAL A 135 -18.46 -6.31 -1.17
N THR A 136 -18.18 -6.20 0.13
CA THR A 136 -16.98 -5.52 0.64
C THR A 136 -15.70 -6.18 0.14
N TYR A 137 -15.61 -7.52 0.19
CA TYR A 137 -14.46 -8.26 -0.34
C TYR A 137 -14.32 -8.13 -1.86
N GLU A 138 -15.43 -8.13 -2.61
CA GLU A 138 -15.39 -7.93 -4.06
C GLU A 138 -14.86 -6.55 -4.42
N VAL A 139 -15.29 -5.51 -3.71
CA VAL A 139 -14.82 -4.13 -3.92
C VAL A 139 -13.33 -3.99 -3.59
N GLU A 140 -12.87 -4.55 -2.47
CA GLU A 140 -11.44 -4.58 -2.13
C GLU A 140 -10.63 -5.28 -3.23
N LYS A 141 -11.11 -6.41 -3.73
CA LYS A 141 -10.45 -7.15 -4.82
C LYS A 141 -10.32 -6.29 -6.09
N LEU A 142 -11.35 -5.51 -6.42
CA LEU A 142 -11.30 -4.60 -7.58
C LEU A 142 -10.27 -3.49 -7.38
N PHE A 143 -10.19 -2.93 -6.18
CA PHE A 143 -9.18 -1.95 -5.83
C PHE A 143 -7.77 -2.51 -6.09
N TYR A 144 -7.45 -3.69 -5.56
CA TYR A 144 -6.14 -4.31 -5.78
C TYR A 144 -5.87 -4.69 -7.24
N LEU A 145 -6.90 -5.12 -7.99
CA LEU A 145 -6.77 -5.35 -9.42
C LEU A 145 -6.43 -4.05 -10.18
N ASN A 146 -7.00 -2.93 -9.78
CA ASN A 146 -6.69 -1.64 -10.41
C ASN A 146 -5.26 -1.20 -10.09
N ILE A 147 -4.82 -1.32 -8.83
CA ILE A 147 -3.41 -1.10 -8.44
C ILE A 147 -2.47 -2.01 -9.23
N ARG A 148 -2.82 -3.28 -9.42
CA ARG A 148 -2.05 -4.22 -10.24
C ARG A 148 -1.90 -3.75 -11.69
N SER A 149 -2.98 -3.23 -12.28
CA SER A 149 -2.95 -2.67 -13.63
C SER A 149 -2.09 -1.41 -13.72
N MET A 150 -2.10 -0.55 -12.69
CA MET A 150 -1.19 0.59 -12.59
C MET A 150 0.27 0.14 -12.55
N LEU A 151 0.61 -0.80 -11.65
CA LEU A 151 1.96 -1.36 -11.55
C LEU A 151 2.44 -1.98 -12.87
N SER A 152 1.55 -2.68 -13.58
CA SER A 152 1.88 -3.27 -14.90
C SER A 152 2.32 -2.22 -15.91
N ARG A 153 1.70 -1.04 -15.89
CA ARG A 153 2.08 0.07 -16.78
C ARG A 153 3.29 0.84 -16.28
N LEU A 154 3.42 1.02 -14.97
CA LEU A 154 4.59 1.63 -14.35
C LEU A 154 5.87 0.82 -14.66
N GLN A 155 5.78 -0.51 -14.75
CA GLN A 155 6.91 -1.36 -15.18
C GLN A 155 7.39 -1.07 -16.61
N LEU A 156 6.54 -0.53 -17.48
CA LEU A 156 6.89 -0.16 -18.85
C LEU A 156 7.45 1.27 -18.95
N PHE A 157 7.40 2.04 -17.87
CA PHE A 157 7.79 3.45 -17.86
C PHE A 157 9.31 3.60 -17.73
N ASP A 158 9.96 4.11 -18.78
CA ASP A 158 11.38 4.47 -18.76
C ASP A 158 11.55 5.96 -18.43
N GLU A 159 12.02 6.25 -17.21
CA GLU A 159 12.27 7.62 -16.74
C GLU A 159 13.35 8.35 -17.58
N THR A 160 14.36 7.63 -18.05
CA THR A 160 15.48 8.22 -18.80
C THR A 160 15.02 8.64 -20.18
N GLU A 161 14.29 7.76 -20.87
CA GLU A 161 13.72 8.07 -22.18
C GLU A 161 12.60 9.12 -22.06
N PHE A 162 11.78 9.09 -21.00
CA PHE A 162 10.81 10.16 -20.72
C PHE A 162 11.48 11.53 -20.63
N LYS A 163 12.53 11.66 -19.80
CA LYS A 163 13.28 12.92 -19.65
C LYS A 163 13.88 13.37 -20.97
N ARG A 164 14.43 12.44 -21.75
CA ARG A 164 14.97 12.74 -23.08
C ARG A 164 13.88 13.27 -24.00
N VAL A 165 12.77 12.56 -24.15
CA VAL A 165 11.65 12.97 -25.03
C VAL A 165 11.10 14.34 -24.64
N MET A 166 10.92 14.60 -23.34
CA MET A 166 10.37 15.87 -22.85
C MET A 166 11.34 17.05 -22.93
N THR A 167 12.65 16.80 -23.07
CA THR A 167 13.69 17.86 -23.15
C THR A 167 14.34 17.99 -24.52
N GLN A 168 14.13 17.02 -25.42
CA GLN A 168 14.83 16.96 -26.70
C GLN A 168 14.35 18.09 -27.62
N LYS A 169 15.31 18.89 -28.09
CA LYS A 169 15.07 19.85 -29.17
C LYS A 169 14.93 19.08 -30.50
N PRO A 170 14.16 19.57 -31.50
CA PRO A 170 13.81 18.84 -32.72
C PRO A 170 14.97 18.43 -33.67
N ALA A 171 16.22 18.56 -33.26
CA ALA A 171 17.39 18.49 -34.14
C ALA A 171 17.77 17.06 -34.58
N THR A 172 17.30 16.01 -33.89
CA THR A 172 17.72 14.61 -34.14
C THR A 172 16.63 13.76 -34.79
N PHE A 173 15.36 14.10 -34.63
CA PHE A 173 14.21 13.33 -35.13
C PHE A 173 13.18 14.26 -35.76
N SER A 174 12.30 13.71 -36.60
CA SER A 174 11.17 14.47 -37.13
C SER A 174 10.23 14.90 -35.99
N ARG A 175 9.53 16.01 -36.19
CA ARG A 175 8.60 16.54 -35.18
C ARG A 175 7.46 15.57 -34.91
N GLU A 176 7.00 14.88 -35.94
CA GLU A 176 5.94 13.87 -35.87
C GLU A 176 6.36 12.70 -34.96
N LEU A 177 7.60 12.24 -35.07
CA LEU A 177 8.11 11.14 -34.24
C LEU A 177 8.29 11.57 -32.78
N ILE A 178 8.76 12.80 -32.54
CA ILE A 178 8.86 13.34 -31.17
C ILE A 178 7.46 13.48 -30.56
N GLN A 179 6.49 13.99 -31.31
CA GLN A 179 5.11 14.13 -30.85
C GLN A 179 4.49 12.77 -30.52
N ALA A 180 4.63 11.76 -31.40
CA ALA A 180 4.13 10.42 -31.13
C ALA A 180 4.72 9.82 -29.84
N LYS A 181 6.02 10.06 -29.55
CA LYS A 181 6.63 9.64 -28.28
C LYS A 181 6.06 10.40 -27.09
N VAL A 182 5.84 11.70 -27.20
CA VAL A 182 5.20 12.51 -26.16
C VAL A 182 3.81 11.99 -25.85
N ASP A 183 3.03 11.67 -26.88
CA ASP A 183 1.67 11.14 -26.74
C ASP A 183 1.66 9.81 -25.99
N VAL A 184 2.56 8.87 -26.31
CA VAL A 184 2.71 7.60 -25.59
C VAL A 184 2.97 7.82 -24.10
N TYR A 185 3.84 8.77 -23.73
CA TYR A 185 4.11 9.05 -22.32
C TYR A 185 2.94 9.76 -21.62
N ASN A 186 2.24 10.65 -22.32
CA ASN A 186 1.04 11.28 -21.80
C ASN A 186 -0.08 10.25 -21.57
N ASP A 187 -0.21 9.24 -22.43
CA ASP A 187 -1.16 8.14 -22.28
C ASP A 187 -0.85 7.31 -21.03
N TYR A 188 0.43 7.05 -20.74
CA TYR A 188 0.82 6.41 -19.48
C TYR A 188 0.38 7.22 -18.28
N LEU A 189 0.73 8.52 -18.23
CA LEU A 189 0.41 9.38 -17.10
C LEU A 189 -1.11 9.57 -16.94
N SER A 190 -1.83 9.75 -18.04
CA SER A 190 -3.28 9.90 -18.06
C SER A 190 -3.96 8.64 -17.49
N TYR A 191 -3.49 7.45 -17.85
CA TYR A 191 -4.03 6.23 -17.28
C TYR A 191 -3.78 6.09 -15.79
N ILE A 192 -2.57 6.42 -15.30
CA ILE A 192 -2.26 6.37 -13.87
C ILE A 192 -3.24 7.28 -13.10
N LYS A 193 -3.44 8.51 -13.58
CA LYS A 193 -4.42 9.45 -13.00
C LYS A 193 -5.85 8.93 -13.05
N SER A 194 -6.27 8.37 -14.18
CA SER A 194 -7.59 7.74 -14.29
C SER A 194 -7.76 6.59 -13.29
N SER A 195 -6.73 5.78 -13.10
CA SER A 195 -6.75 4.66 -12.16
C SER A 195 -6.84 5.13 -10.71
N ILE A 196 -6.12 6.19 -10.35
CA ILE A 196 -6.24 6.85 -9.04
C ILE A 196 -7.66 7.37 -8.82
N GLY A 197 -8.27 7.98 -9.85
CA GLY A 197 -9.66 8.41 -9.82
C GLY A 197 -10.64 7.26 -9.58
N THR A 198 -10.47 6.14 -10.28
CA THR A 198 -11.27 4.92 -10.06
C THR A 198 -11.11 4.37 -8.65
N ASN A 199 -9.89 4.36 -8.10
CA ASN A 199 -9.65 3.96 -6.71
C ASN A 199 -10.38 4.87 -5.73
N GLU A 200 -10.40 6.19 -5.98
CA GLU A 200 -11.12 7.13 -5.11
C GLU A 200 -12.64 6.91 -5.18
N GLU A 201 -13.18 6.62 -6.37
CA GLU A 201 -14.59 6.26 -6.51
C GLU A 201 -14.92 4.99 -5.71
N ILE A 202 -14.07 3.96 -5.78
CA ILE A 202 -14.21 2.74 -4.97
C ILE A 202 -14.25 3.07 -3.47
N LEU A 203 -13.32 3.88 -2.98
CA LEU A 203 -13.26 4.29 -1.58
C LEU A 203 -14.53 5.05 -1.16
N LEU A 204 -15.03 5.93 -2.02
CA LEU A 204 -16.29 6.64 -1.81
C LEU A 204 -17.49 5.71 -1.75
N LYS A 205 -17.56 4.68 -2.61
CA LYS A 205 -18.66 3.70 -2.55
C LYS A 205 -18.66 2.94 -1.23
N LEU A 206 -17.49 2.59 -0.69
CA LEU A 206 -17.40 1.95 0.63
C LEU A 206 -17.86 2.88 1.76
N ASP A 207 -17.57 4.18 1.67
CA ASP A 207 -18.07 5.16 2.65
C ASP A 207 -19.59 5.29 2.62
N LYS A 208 -20.18 5.30 1.42
CA LYS A 208 -21.63 5.27 1.26
C LYS A 208 -22.22 3.98 1.84
N LEU A 209 -21.60 2.83 1.57
CA LEU A 209 -22.06 1.53 2.07
C LEU A 209 -22.05 1.51 3.60
N LEU A 210 -20.95 1.96 4.20
CA LEU A 210 -20.82 2.08 5.66
C LEU A 210 -21.90 2.99 6.26
N LEU A 211 -22.13 4.15 5.64
CA LEU A 211 -23.15 5.10 6.09
C LEU A 211 -24.56 4.50 5.98
N GLU A 212 -24.87 3.82 4.88
CA GLU A 212 -26.15 3.14 4.73
C GLU A 212 -26.31 2.06 5.79
N ILE A 213 -25.36 1.12 5.95
CA ILE A 213 -25.39 0.08 7.00
C ILE A 213 -25.59 0.69 8.40
N SER A 214 -24.93 1.82 8.69
CA SER A 214 -25.02 2.48 10.00
C SER A 214 -26.40 3.05 10.33
N ARG A 215 -27.24 3.30 9.32
CA ARG A 215 -28.58 3.89 9.47
C ARG A 215 -29.68 2.82 9.54
N LEU A 216 -29.33 1.54 9.50
CA LEU A 216 -30.28 0.46 9.29
C LEU A 216 -30.43 -0.38 10.55
N ASP A 217 -31.67 -0.45 11.05
CA ASP A 217 -32.00 -1.15 12.30
C ASP A 217 -32.57 -2.57 12.06
N SER A 218 -33.05 -2.91 10.86
CA SER A 218 -33.41 -4.30 10.48
C SER A 218 -33.79 -4.39 8.99
N PHE A 219 -33.20 -5.31 8.23
CA PHE A 219 -33.62 -5.58 6.84
C PHE A 219 -33.90 -7.06 6.58
N GLU A 220 -34.86 -7.32 5.69
CA GLU A 220 -34.99 -8.61 5.02
C GLU A 220 -34.02 -8.68 3.83
N PRO A 221 -33.50 -9.86 3.46
CA PRO A 221 -32.48 -10.00 2.42
C PRO A 221 -32.85 -9.42 1.04
N GLY A 222 -34.14 -9.34 0.71
CA GLY A 222 -34.63 -8.78 -0.55
C GLY A 222 -34.52 -7.26 -0.66
N ASP A 223 -34.45 -6.54 0.47
CA ASP A 223 -34.30 -5.09 0.47
C ASP A 223 -32.86 -4.66 0.21
N ILE A 224 -31.89 -5.51 0.55
CA ILE A 224 -30.46 -5.25 0.40
C ILE A 224 -30.06 -5.16 -1.08
N GLU A 225 -30.63 -5.99 -1.95
CA GLU A 225 -30.34 -5.96 -3.40
C GLU A 225 -30.86 -4.70 -4.09
N ASN A 226 -31.86 -4.08 -3.49
CA ASN A 226 -32.46 -2.84 -3.98
C ASN A 226 -31.78 -1.58 -3.39
N MET A 227 -30.80 -1.74 -2.49
CA MET A 227 -30.07 -0.61 -1.93
C MET A 227 -29.27 0.11 -3.02
N PRO A 228 -29.41 1.44 -3.14
CA PRO A 228 -28.70 2.22 -4.14
C PRO A 228 -27.19 1.98 -4.12
N CYS A 229 -26.58 1.89 -2.92
CA CYS A 229 -25.15 1.65 -2.81
C CYS A 229 -24.73 0.26 -3.31
N ILE A 230 -25.51 -0.79 -3.02
CA ILE A 230 -25.25 -2.15 -3.52
C ILE A 230 -25.34 -2.17 -5.05
N GLN A 231 -26.32 -1.51 -5.64
CA GLN A 231 -26.45 -1.42 -7.10
C GLN A 231 -25.33 -0.61 -7.75
N GLU A 232 -24.92 0.51 -7.14
CA GLU A 232 -23.76 1.30 -7.59
C GLU A 232 -22.48 0.46 -7.56
N ILE A 233 -22.26 -0.31 -6.49
CA ILE A 233 -21.11 -1.22 -6.34
C ILE A 233 -21.18 -2.36 -7.36
N ASP A 234 -22.33 -2.99 -7.54
CA ASP A 234 -22.51 -4.07 -8.53
C ASP A 234 -22.29 -3.57 -9.96
N SER A 235 -22.71 -2.34 -10.27
CA SER A 235 -22.42 -1.69 -11.54
C SER A 235 -20.91 -1.49 -11.72
N LEU A 236 -20.23 -0.99 -10.69
CA LEU A 236 -18.77 -0.81 -10.68
C LEU A 236 -18.04 -2.15 -10.85
N ILE A 237 -18.50 -3.21 -10.19
CA ILE A 237 -17.98 -4.58 -10.34
C ILE A 237 -18.18 -5.11 -11.76
N LYS A 238 -19.34 -4.85 -12.37
CA LYS A 238 -19.61 -5.27 -13.75
C LYS A 238 -18.74 -4.52 -14.75
N GLN A 239 -18.64 -3.20 -14.63
CA GLN A 239 -17.81 -2.37 -15.51
C GLN A 239 -16.34 -2.79 -15.47
N THR A 240 -15.80 -3.05 -14.28
CA THR A 240 -14.40 -3.47 -14.10
C THR A 240 -14.12 -4.91 -14.56
N LYS A 241 -15.12 -5.81 -14.58
CA LYS A 241 -14.96 -7.16 -15.17
C LYS A 241 -14.70 -7.11 -16.68
N PHE A 242 -15.13 -6.07 -17.40
CA PHE A 242 -14.84 -5.90 -18.83
C PHE A 242 -13.41 -5.44 -19.12
N TYR A 243 -12.65 -4.97 -18.11
CA TYR A 243 -11.23 -4.65 -18.24
C TYR A 243 -10.31 -5.88 -18.16
N LYS A 244 -10.86 -7.09 -18.00
CA LYS A 244 -10.11 -8.36 -17.92
C LYS A 244 -9.87 -9.06 -19.27
N GLN A 245 -10.29 -8.48 -20.38
CA GLN A 245 -10.01 -9.00 -21.73
C GLN A 245 -8.77 -8.35 -22.33
#